data_AF-X0TTF5-F1
#
_entry.id   AF-X0TTF5-F1
#
_cell.length_a   1.000
_cell.length_b   1.000
_cell.length_c   1.000
_cell.angle_alpha   90.00
_cell.angle_beta   90.00
_cell.angle_gamma   90.00
#
_symmetry.space_group_name_H-M   'P 1'
#
loop_
_entity.id
_entity.type
_entity.pdbx_description
1 polymer ?
#
loop_
_entity_poly.entity_id
_entity_poly.type
_entity_poly.pdbx_seq_one_letter_code
_entity_poly.pdbx_strand_id
1 'polypeptide(L)' 'KLIYEGKVSSLRRFKEDTKEVNADFECGIGIEKFNDFKLKDIFEFYTFREIKEK' A
#
# COMPACT_ATOMS: atom_id res chain seq x y z
N LYS A 1 -7.00 10.03 12.06
CA LYS A 1 -5.80 10.01 12.94
C LYS A 1 -4.79 9.09 12.28
N LEU A 2 -3.57 9.56 11.99
CA LEU A 2 -2.53 8.72 11.41
C LEU A 2 -2.12 7.65 12.44
N ILE A 3 -2.25 6.38 12.07
CA ILE A 3 -1.86 5.24 12.91
C ILE A 3 -0.41 4.88 12.65
N TYR A 4 -0.05 4.77 11.36
CA TYR A 4 1.27 4.37 10.90
C TYR A 4 1.52 4.94 9.51
N GLU A 5 2.75 5.37 9.25
CA GLU A 5 3.24 5.74 7.93
C GLU A 5 4.49 4.93 7.64
N GLY A 6 4.56 4.34 6.47
CA GLY A 6 5.67 3.51 6.07
C GLY A 6 5.60 3.13 4.60
N LYS A 7 6.58 2.34 4.17
CA LYS A 7 6.62 1.83 2.80
C LYS A 7 5.88 0.51 2.71
N VAL A 8 5.23 0.31 1.56
CA VAL A 8 4.68 -1.00 1.18
C VAL A 8 5.85 -1.96 1.00
N SER A 9 5.88 -3.04 1.76
CA SER A 9 6.93 -4.05 1.72
C SER A 9 6.66 -5.12 0.67
N SER A 10 5.38 -5.49 0.48
CA SER A 10 4.96 -6.46 -0.52
C SER A 10 3.53 -6.23 -0.97
N LEU A 11 3.27 -6.53 -2.23
CA LEU A 11 1.94 -6.60 -2.80
C LEU A 11 1.81 -7.96 -3.49
N ARG A 12 0.84 -8.76 -3.03
CA ARG A 12 0.68 -10.14 -3.51
C ARG A 12 -0.76 -10.39 -3.91
N ARG A 13 -0.96 -11.01 -5.07
CA ARG A 13 -2.27 -11.47 -5.52
C ARG A 13 -2.27 -12.99 -5.48
N PHE A 14 -3.10 -13.57 -4.61
CA PHE A 14 -3.11 -14.99 -4.29
C PHE A 14 -1.73 -15.52 -3.85
N LYS A 15 -0.95 -16.08 -4.77
CA LYS A 15 0.38 -16.64 -4.52
C LYS A 15 1.47 -15.94 -5.33
N GLU A 16 1.14 -14.94 -6.13
CA GLU A 16 2.08 -14.26 -7.01
C GLU A 16 2.33 -12.83 -6.52
N ASP A 17 3.60 -12.46 -6.44
CA ASP A 17 4.03 -11.09 -6.16
C ASP A 17 3.74 -10.22 -7.37
N THR A 18 3.01 -9.13 -7.16
CA THR A 18 2.60 -8.19 -8.21
C THR A 18 3.10 -6.80 -7.88
N LYS A 19 3.38 -6.01 -8.92
CA LYS A 19 3.78 -4.60 -8.75
C LYS A 19 2.59 -3.66 -8.68
N GLU A 20 1.46 -4.08 -9.21
CA GLU A 20 0.24 -3.30 -9.28
C GLU A 20 -0.98 -4.21 -9.14
N VAL A 21 -2.06 -3.65 -8.60
CA VAL A 21 -3.36 -4.29 -8.59
C VAL A 21 -4.39 -3.30 -9.11
N ASN A 22 -5.31 -3.77 -9.93
CA ASN A 22 -6.42 -2.95 -10.37
C ASN A 22 -7.39 -2.69 -9.22
N ALA A 23 -8.13 -1.58 -9.32
CA ALA A 23 -9.24 -1.32 -8.40
C ALA A 23 -10.24 -2.49 -8.41
N ASP A 24 -10.90 -2.70 -7.27
CA ASP A 24 -11.90 -3.77 -7.05
C ASP A 24 -11.36 -5.21 -7.04
N PHE A 25 -10.05 -5.41 -7.08
CA PHE A 25 -9.44 -6.72 -6.89
C PHE A 25 -8.90 -6.92 -5.47
N GLU A 26 -9.09 -8.14 -4.95
CA GLU A 26 -8.47 -8.55 -3.70
C GLU A 26 -6.94 -8.64 -3.85
N CYS A 27 -6.23 -8.08 -2.89
CA CYS A 27 -4.79 -8.17 -2.77
C CYS A 27 -4.37 -8.33 -1.30
N GLY A 28 -3.25 -8.99 -1.09
CA GLY A 28 -2.52 -8.96 0.18
C GLY A 28 -1.49 -7.83 0.14
N ILE A 29 -1.54 -6.95 1.12
CA ILE A 29 -0.59 -5.84 1.29
C ILE A 29 0.22 -6.08 2.55
N GLY A 30 1.55 -6.04 2.42
CA GLY A 30 2.48 -5.95 3.54
C GLY A 30 2.97 -4.52 3.70
N ILE A 31 3.01 -4.03 4.95
CA ILE A 31 3.65 -2.77 5.28
C ILE A 31 4.94 -3.08 6.05
N GLU A 32 6.03 -2.38 5.73
CA GLU A 32 7.30 -2.59 6.42
C GLU A 32 7.14 -2.32 7.92
N LYS A 33 7.54 -3.28 8.76
CA LYS A 33 7.49 -3.19 10.23
C LYS A 33 6.09 -2.93 10.83
N PHE A 34 5.02 -3.25 10.12
CA PHE A 34 3.65 -3.11 10.61
C PHE A 34 2.80 -4.35 10.31
N ASN A 35 2.18 -4.92 11.34
CA ASN A 35 1.38 -6.16 11.25
C ASN A 35 0.02 -6.08 11.97
N ASP A 36 -0.28 -4.99 12.68
CA ASP A 36 -1.52 -4.87 13.49
C ASP A 36 -2.61 -4.17 12.68
N PHE A 37 -3.14 -4.87 11.67
CA PHE A 37 -4.25 -4.39 10.85
C PHE A 37 -5.60 -4.73 11.49
N LYS A 38 -6.50 -3.76 11.56
CA LYS A 38 -7.85 -3.93 12.09
C LYS A 38 -8.89 -3.68 11.03
N LEU A 39 -10.04 -4.34 11.19
CA LEU A 39 -11.20 -4.09 10.35
C LEU A 39 -11.61 -2.62 10.48
N LYS A 40 -11.87 -1.96 9.33
CA LYS A 40 -12.15 -0.52 9.18
C LYS A 40 -10.93 0.41 9.11
N ASP A 41 -9.72 -0.13 9.08
CA ASP A 41 -8.55 0.69 8.74
C ASP A 41 -8.61 1.11 7.26
N ILE A 42 -8.19 2.35 6.99
CA ILE A 42 -8.14 2.94 5.64
C ILE A 42 -6.69 3.18 5.28
N PHE A 43 -6.27 2.64 4.15
CA PHE A 43 -4.94 2.87 3.58
C PHE A 43 -4.99 4.02 2.57
N GLU A 44 -4.03 4.92 2.68
CA GLU A 44 -3.85 6.01 1.71
C GLU A 44 -2.44 5.86 1.10
N PHE A 45 -2.39 5.64 -0.21
CA PHE A 45 -1.15 5.52 -0.96
C PHE A 45 -0.93 6.78 -1.78
N TYR A 46 0.27 7.33 -1.73
CA TYR A 46 0.66 8.48 -2.51
C TYR A 46 2.02 8.23 -3.16
N THR A 47 2.23 8.85 -4.32
CA THR A 47 3.54 8.87 -4.97
C THR A 47 4.04 10.30 -4.98
N PHE A 48 5.33 10.48 -4.70
CA PHE A 48 5.98 11.76 -4.93
C PHE A 48 6.18 11.93 -6.43
N ARG A 49 5.71 13.04 -6.97
CA ARG A 49 5.98 13.44 -8.34
C ARG A 49 6.74 14.76 -8.28
N GLU A 50 7.99 14.74 -8.71
CA GLU A 50 8.80 15.95 -8.83
C GLU A 50 8.27 16.75 -10.03
N ILE A 51 7.75 17.95 -9.77
CA ILE A 51 7.25 18.86 -10.81
C ILE A 51 8.44 19.73 -11.20
N LYS A 52 8.95 19.56 -12.42
CA LYS A 52 9.92 20.50 -12.98
C LYS A 52 9.17 21.74 -13.44
N GLU A 53 9.24 22.79 -12.64
CA GLU A 53 8.84 24.14 -13.06
C GLU A 53 9.75 24.55 -14.24
N LYS A 54 9.14 25.01 -15.35
CA LYS A 54 9.85 25.47 -16.54
C LYS A 54 10.03 26.98 -16.48
#